data_AF-A0A6A3P1L6-F1
#
_entry.id   AF-A0A6A3P1L6-F1
#
_cell.length_a   1.000
_cell.length_b   1.000
_cell.length_c   1.000
_cell.angle_alpha   90.00
_cell.angle_beta   90.00
_cell.angle_gamma   90.00
#
_symmetry.space_group_name_H-M   'P 1'
#
loop_
_entity.id
_entity.type
_entity.pdbx_description
1 polymer ?
#
loop_
_entity_poly.entity_id
_entity_poly.type
_entity_poly.pdbx_seq_one_letter_code
_entity_poly.pdbx_strand_id
1 'polypeptide(L)'
;MSSRTLSHALRSVTVRRQALVTRAGHAPRPPPPPFARIKAPAQPLHEEAELVWNDGVAPETLIDFDAPHIPKYQALRHWLCGLGAFATLMGVVTLYNPDSCRQASKRGNHLPNLKWELGEVDEPAGEMDE
;
A
#
# COMPACT_ATOMS: atom_id res chain seq x y z
N MET A 1 31.49 16.86 18.30
CA MET A 1 31.03 17.25 16.94
C MET A 1 29.55 17.59 17.03
N SER A 2 29.15 18.74 16.48
CA SER A 2 27.99 19.54 16.86
C SER A 2 26.66 19.05 16.26
N SER A 3 25.61 19.00 17.09
CA SER A 3 24.24 18.53 16.80
C SER A 3 23.38 19.54 16.00
N ARG A 4 23.98 20.26 15.03
CA ARG A 4 23.33 21.41 14.36
C ARG A 4 23.20 21.31 12.84
N THR A 5 23.50 20.17 12.23
CA THR A 5 23.52 20.02 10.75
C THR A 5 22.26 19.37 10.14
N LEU A 6 21.27 18.96 10.93
CA LEU A 6 20.09 18.22 10.45
C LEU A 6 18.86 19.09 10.10
N SER A 7 18.99 20.41 10.02
CA SER A 7 17.82 21.31 9.86
C SER A 7 17.68 21.99 8.50
N HIS A 8 18.54 21.68 7.51
CA HIS A 8 18.55 22.39 6.22
C HIS A 8 17.84 21.70 5.04
N ALA A 9 17.19 20.55 5.24
CA ALA A 9 16.52 19.82 4.16
C ALA A 9 15.01 20.09 4.03
N LEU A 10 14.46 21.16 4.62
CA LEU A 10 13.01 21.37 4.73
C LEU A 10 12.41 22.59 4.00
N ARG A 11 13.14 23.30 3.13
CA ARG A 11 12.54 24.44 2.39
C ARG A 11 13.00 24.52 0.93
N SER A 12 12.66 23.49 0.16
CA SER A 12 12.58 23.62 -1.30
C SER A 12 11.37 24.49 -1.67
N VAL A 13 11.59 25.80 -1.78
CA VAL A 13 10.59 26.81 -2.17
C VAL A 13 10.21 26.69 -3.66
N THR A 14 10.98 25.94 -4.46
CA THR A 14 10.80 25.82 -5.91
C THR A 14 9.59 24.97 -6.31
N VAL A 15 9.11 24.06 -5.47
CA VAL A 15 7.90 23.25 -5.78
C VAL A 15 6.60 24.06 -5.66
N ARG A 16 6.60 25.16 -4.91
CA ARG A 16 5.37 25.95 -4.64
C ARG A 16 4.92 26.85 -5.79
N ARG A 17 5.76 27.09 -6.81
CA ARG A 17 5.44 28.06 -7.88
C ARG A 17 4.71 27.48 -9.09
N GLN A 18 4.61 26.16 -9.23
CA GLN A 18 3.89 25.58 -10.37
C GLN A 18 2.37 25.45 -10.14
N ALA A 19 1.88 25.66 -8.92
CA ALA A 19 0.46 25.52 -8.60
C ALA A 19 -0.41 26.78 -8.90
N LEU A 20 0.15 27.85 -9.47
CA LEU A 20 -0.54 29.15 -9.58
C LEU A 20 -0.67 29.69 -11.02
N VAL A 21 -0.92 28.84 -12.01
CA VAL A 21 -1.31 29.29 -13.37
C VAL A 21 -2.56 28.56 -13.83
N THR A 22 -3.71 28.96 -13.26
CA THR A 22 -5.05 28.45 -13.62
C THR A 22 -5.92 29.58 -14.17
N ARG A 23 -5.65 30.04 -15.40
CA ARG A 23 -6.61 30.85 -16.16
C ARG A 23 -6.63 30.47 -17.65
N ALA A 24 -7.76 29.89 -18.05
CA ALA A 24 -8.41 29.92 -19.37
C ALA A 24 -7.63 29.37 -20.60
N GLY A 25 -8.34 28.59 -21.42
CA GLY A 25 -7.95 28.27 -22.80
C GLY A 25 -7.35 26.88 -23.02
N HIS A 26 -8.11 26.06 -23.75
CA HIS A 26 -7.80 25.09 -24.83
C HIS A 26 -6.40 24.45 -25.01
N ALA A 27 -5.50 24.52 -24.03
CA ALA A 27 -4.22 23.83 -24.03
C ALA A 27 -4.29 22.57 -23.14
N PRO A 28 -3.51 21.52 -23.44
CA PRO A 28 -3.42 20.35 -22.57
C PRO A 28 -2.81 20.78 -21.24
N ARG A 29 -3.68 21.04 -20.27
CA ARG A 29 -3.30 21.39 -18.89
C ARG A 29 -3.35 20.11 -18.06
N PRO A 30 -2.45 19.97 -17.06
CA PRO A 30 -2.60 18.93 -16.07
C PRO A 30 -3.96 19.09 -15.39
N PRO A 31 -4.66 17.98 -15.08
CA PRO A 31 -5.98 18.05 -14.48
C PRO A 31 -5.93 18.78 -13.13
N PRO A 32 -7.08 19.34 -12.71
CA PRO A 32 -7.20 19.95 -11.40
C PRO A 32 -6.77 18.98 -10.29
N PRO A 33 -6.16 19.49 -9.21
CA PRO A 33 -5.80 18.65 -8.06
C PRO A 33 -7.08 18.05 -7.41
N PRO A 34 -6.95 16.94 -6.66
CA PRO A 34 -8.09 16.15 -6.19
C PRO A 34 -9.09 16.85 -5.26
N PHE A 35 -8.75 18.05 -4.78
CA PHE A 35 -9.61 18.89 -3.94
C PHE A 35 -10.26 20.05 -4.70
N ALA A 36 -9.92 20.25 -5.98
CA ALA A 36 -10.46 21.34 -6.78
C ALA A 36 -11.85 20.96 -7.31
N ARG A 37 -12.89 21.50 -6.67
CA ARG A 37 -14.27 21.34 -7.13
C ARG A 37 -14.46 22.01 -8.48
N ILE A 38 -15.02 21.28 -9.44
CA ILE A 38 -15.45 21.86 -10.72
C ILE A 38 -16.58 22.85 -10.43
N LYS A 39 -16.56 23.99 -11.13
CA LYS A 39 -17.67 24.94 -11.07
C LYS A 39 -18.92 24.29 -11.64
N ALA A 40 -20.06 24.52 -11.01
CA ALA A 40 -21.36 24.08 -11.53
C ALA A 40 -21.56 24.61 -12.97
N PRO A 41 -22.13 23.78 -13.87
CA PRO A 41 -22.35 24.17 -15.25
C PRO A 41 -23.31 25.35 -15.31
N ALA A 42 -22.95 26.38 -16.07
CA ALA A 42 -23.77 27.58 -16.25
C ALA A 42 -24.87 27.41 -17.30
N GLN A 43 -24.81 26.32 -18.07
CA GLN A 43 -25.72 25.95 -19.14
C GLN A 43 -26.18 24.51 -18.95
N PRO A 44 -27.37 24.14 -19.46
CA PRO A 44 -27.83 22.76 -19.44
C PRO A 44 -26.79 21.82 -20.06
N LEU A 45 -26.55 20.67 -19.43
CA LEU A 45 -25.68 19.66 -20.00
C LEU A 45 -26.30 19.10 -21.28
N HIS A 46 -25.45 18.74 -22.23
CA HIS A 46 -25.88 18.01 -23.42
C HIS A 46 -26.34 16.60 -23.05
N GLU A 47 -27.27 16.03 -23.81
CA GLU A 47 -27.89 14.73 -23.51
C GLU A 47 -26.84 13.59 -23.44
N GLU A 48 -25.78 13.68 -24.26
CA GLU A 48 -24.66 12.72 -24.27
C GLU A 48 -23.73 12.85 -23.04
N ALA A 49 -23.87 13.92 -22.24
CA ALA A 49 -23.00 14.19 -21.09
C ALA A 49 -23.36 13.35 -19.85
N GLU A 50 -24.48 12.63 -19.88
CA GLU A 50 -24.96 11.80 -18.77
C GLU A 50 -24.07 10.56 -18.52
N LEU A 51 -23.32 10.11 -19.54
CA LEU A 51 -22.45 8.93 -19.46
C LEU A 51 -20.97 9.26 -19.20
N VAL A 52 -20.62 10.55 -19.14
CA VAL A 52 -19.25 10.98 -18.90
C VAL A 52 -19.09 11.33 -17.43
N TRP A 53 -18.54 10.40 -16.64
CA TRP A 53 -18.11 10.69 -15.27
C TRP A 53 -16.89 11.62 -15.29
N ASN A 54 -17.15 12.92 -15.27
CA ASN A 54 -16.14 13.95 -15.11
C ASN A 54 -16.11 14.41 -13.64
N ASP A 55 -15.34 13.70 -12.81
CA ASP A 55 -15.12 14.10 -11.41
C ASP A 55 -14.18 15.32 -11.29
N GLY A 56 -13.66 15.82 -12.42
CA GLY A 56 -12.76 16.99 -12.47
C GLY A 56 -11.37 16.71 -11.91
N VAL A 57 -11.14 15.46 -11.56
CA VAL A 57 -9.93 14.94 -10.95
C VAL A 57 -9.64 13.65 -11.71
N ALA A 58 -8.39 13.48 -12.13
CA ALA A 58 -7.95 12.18 -12.60
C ALA A 58 -7.93 11.24 -11.39
N PRO A 59 -8.77 10.19 -11.36
CA PRO A 59 -8.93 9.33 -10.18
C PRO A 59 -7.60 8.69 -9.75
N GLU A 60 -6.60 8.66 -10.64
CA GLU A 60 -5.26 8.11 -10.39
C GLU A 60 -4.15 9.01 -10.96
N THR A 61 -3.97 10.23 -10.42
CA THR A 61 -2.94 11.17 -10.91
C THR A 61 -1.52 10.57 -11.03
N LEU A 62 -1.18 9.64 -10.13
CA LEU A 62 0.10 8.92 -10.15
C LEU A 62 0.24 7.97 -11.35
N ILE A 63 -0.85 7.36 -11.79
CA ILE A 63 -0.85 6.40 -12.90
C ILE A 63 -1.06 7.15 -14.23
N ASP A 64 -1.92 8.16 -14.24
CA ASP A 64 -2.27 8.91 -15.44
C ASP A 64 -1.18 9.88 -15.90
N PHE A 65 -0.43 10.51 -14.99
CA PHE A 65 0.57 11.53 -15.32
C PHE A 65 2.00 11.12 -14.98
N ASP A 66 2.22 10.55 -13.80
CA ASP A 66 3.58 10.28 -13.35
C ASP A 66 4.13 8.98 -13.92
N ALA A 67 3.32 7.91 -14.01
CA ALA A 67 3.77 6.60 -14.47
C ALA A 67 4.39 6.58 -15.89
N PRO A 68 3.85 7.30 -16.90
CA PRO A 68 4.48 7.39 -18.22
C PRO A 68 5.86 8.05 -18.23
N HIS A 69 6.19 8.82 -17.19
CA HIS A 69 7.44 9.56 -17.07
C HIS A 69 8.48 8.84 -16.21
N ILE A 70 8.12 7.70 -15.59
CA ILE A 70 9.06 6.88 -14.81
C ILE A 70 9.83 5.95 -15.76
N PRO A 71 11.17 6.02 -15.81
CA PRO A 71 11.96 5.13 -16.65
C PRO A 71 11.88 3.68 -16.15
N LYS A 72 11.92 2.71 -17.09
CA LYS A 72 11.76 1.27 -16.82
C LYS A 72 12.63 0.73 -15.68
N TYR A 73 13.88 1.15 -15.58
CA TYR A 73 14.80 0.68 -14.54
C TYR A 73 14.49 1.28 -13.16
N GLN A 74 13.94 2.50 -13.13
CA GLN A 74 13.47 3.09 -11.89
C GLN A 74 12.23 2.35 -11.38
N ALA A 75 11.26 2.06 -12.27
CA ALA A 75 10.09 1.26 -11.93
C ALA A 75 10.49 -0.14 -11.41
N LEU A 76 11.40 -0.82 -12.12
CA LEU A 76 11.91 -2.13 -11.70
C LEU A 76 12.59 -2.06 -10.32
N ARG A 77 13.39 -1.01 -10.06
CA ARG A 77 14.03 -0.81 -8.74
C ARG A 77 12.98 -0.65 -7.63
N HIS A 78 11.93 0.11 -7.87
CA HIS A 78 10.85 0.27 -6.87
C HIS A 78 10.14 -1.05 -6.59
N TRP A 79 9.88 -1.84 -7.63
CA TRP A 79 9.28 -3.16 -7.50
C TRP A 79 10.18 -4.14 -6.71
N LEU A 80 11.46 -4.23 -7.06
CA LEU A 80 12.43 -5.06 -6.35
C LEU A 80 12.63 -4.62 -4.90
N CYS A 81 12.63 -3.31 -4.64
CA CYS A 81 12.73 -2.79 -3.29
C CYS A 81 11.51 -3.13 -2.44
N GLY A 82 10.30 -3.00 -3.00
CA GLY A 82 9.06 -3.38 -2.32
C GLY A 82 9.01 -4.87 -1.99
N LEU A 83 9.22 -5.73 -2.98
CA LEU A 83 9.25 -7.19 -2.76
C LEU A 83 10.40 -7.63 -1.85
N GLY A 84 11.57 -7.02 -2.03
CA GLY A 84 12.73 -7.25 -1.17
C GLY A 84 12.44 -6.93 0.28
N ALA A 85 11.75 -5.81 0.56
CA ALA A 85 11.36 -5.44 1.93
C ALA A 85 10.41 -6.46 2.57
N PHE A 86 9.46 -7.01 1.82
CA PHE A 86 8.58 -8.07 2.34
C PHE A 86 9.34 -9.39 2.56
N ALA A 87 10.21 -9.77 1.63
CA ALA A 87 11.02 -10.98 1.75
C ALA A 87 11.99 -10.90 2.94
N THR A 88 12.63 -9.74 3.15
CA THR A 88 13.52 -9.54 4.30
C THR A 88 12.75 -9.51 5.61
N LEU A 89 11.58 -8.87 5.67
CA LEU A 89 10.72 -8.90 6.86
C LEU A 89 10.34 -10.34 7.22
N MET A 90 9.88 -11.13 6.24
CA MET A 90 9.58 -12.54 6.44
C MET A 90 10.80 -13.32 6.94
N GLY A 91 11.97 -13.13 6.31
CA GLY A 91 13.22 -13.76 6.73
C GLY A 91 13.56 -13.44 8.19
N VAL A 92 13.48 -12.17 8.59
CA VAL A 92 13.72 -11.75 9.99
C VAL A 92 12.72 -12.41 10.93
N VAL A 93 11.43 -12.43 10.59
CA VAL A 93 10.39 -13.06 11.43
C VAL A 93 10.68 -14.55 11.62
N THR A 94 11.15 -15.26 10.59
CA THR A 94 11.47 -16.70 10.69
C THR A 94 12.67 -17.02 11.59
N LEU A 95 13.53 -16.05 11.89
CA LEU A 95 14.63 -16.24 12.84
C LEU A 95 14.13 -16.26 14.30
N TYR A 96 12.93 -15.77 14.56
CA TYR A 96 12.34 -15.78 15.89
C TYR A 96 11.49 -17.03 16.09
N ASN A 97 11.65 -17.67 17.25
CA ASN A 97 10.76 -18.75 17.64
C ASN A 97 9.40 -18.16 18.05
N PRO A 98 8.30 -18.42 17.32
CA PRO A 98 7.00 -17.86 17.66
C PRO A 98 6.49 -18.36 19.01
N ASP A 99 6.93 -19.54 19.46
CA ASP A 99 6.51 -20.11 20.73
C ASP A 99 7.10 -19.38 21.94
N SER A 100 8.28 -18.76 21.81
CA SER A 100 8.90 -18.04 22.93
C SER A 100 8.22 -16.71 23.24
N CYS A 101 7.48 -16.16 22.29
CA CYS A 101 6.74 -14.90 22.46
C CYS A 101 5.28 -15.14 22.93
N ARG A 102 4.92 -16.40 23.16
CA ARG A 102 3.54 -16.82 23.42
C ARG A 102 3.25 -16.77 24.92
N GLN A 103 2.37 -15.88 25.35
CA GLN A 103 2.01 -15.72 26.76
C GLN A 103 1.12 -16.86 27.31
N ALA A 104 0.32 -17.50 26.45
CA ALA A 104 -0.59 -18.57 26.84
C ALA A 104 -0.07 -19.96 26.42
N SER A 105 -0.25 -20.99 27.24
CA SER A 105 0.10 -22.38 26.88
C SER A 105 -0.71 -22.91 25.70
N LYS A 106 -0.11 -23.80 24.87
CA LYS A 106 -0.78 -24.42 23.71
C LYS A 106 -2.02 -25.17 24.17
N ARG A 107 -3.13 -25.04 23.43
CA ARG A 107 -4.37 -25.78 23.74
C ARG A 107 -4.11 -27.29 23.80
N GLY A 108 -3.27 -27.80 22.92
CA GLY A 108 -2.86 -29.21 22.91
C GLY A 108 -2.02 -29.65 24.11
N ASN A 109 -1.45 -28.75 24.92
CA ASN A 109 -0.71 -29.13 26.13
C ASN A 109 -1.63 -29.55 27.28
N HIS A 110 -2.93 -29.24 27.19
CA HIS A 110 -3.90 -29.46 28.27
C HIS A 110 -5.05 -30.38 27.85
N LEU A 111 -5.01 -30.92 26.63
CA LEU A 111 -6.00 -31.83 26.10
C LEU A 111 -5.35 -33.20 25.85
N PRO A 112 -6.10 -34.30 25.94
CA PRO A 112 -5.63 -35.62 25.54
C PRO A 112 -5.18 -35.61 24.08
N ASN A 113 -4.25 -36.50 23.74
CA ASN A 113 -3.67 -36.56 22.42
C ASN A 113 -4.66 -37.13 21.38
N LEU A 114 -5.30 -36.26 20.60
CA LEU A 114 -6.30 -36.61 19.59
C LEU A 114 -5.70 -37.15 18.26
N LYS A 115 -4.39 -37.39 18.18
CA LYS A 115 -3.74 -37.83 16.92
C LYS A 115 -4.33 -39.12 16.34
N TRP A 116 -4.77 -40.03 17.22
CA TRP A 116 -5.52 -41.22 16.86
C TRP A 116 -6.90 -40.87 16.27
N GLU A 117 -7.69 -40.07 16.99
CA GLU A 117 -9.03 -39.66 16.56
C GLU A 117 -9.02 -38.86 15.24
N LEU A 118 -7.92 -38.15 14.97
CA LEU A 118 -7.72 -37.41 13.73
C LEU A 118 -7.14 -38.26 12.59
N GLY A 119 -6.89 -39.55 12.83
CA GLY A 119 -6.37 -40.50 11.83
C GLY A 119 -4.91 -40.24 11.44
N GLU A 120 -4.14 -39.54 12.26
CA GLU A 120 -2.74 -39.20 11.99
C GLU A 120 -1.78 -40.33 12.38
N VAL A 121 -2.22 -41.27 13.23
CA VAL A 121 -1.46 -42.44 13.69
C VAL A 121 -2.40 -43.65 13.75
N ASP A 122 -1.90 -44.84 13.42
CA ASP A 122 -2.60 -46.10 13.70
C ASP A 122 -2.70 -46.32 15.22
N GLU A 123 -3.65 -47.17 15.64
CA GLU A 123 -4.13 -47.33 17.03
C GLU A 123 -3.00 -47.23 18.07
N PRO A 124 -3.11 -46.33 19.07
CA PRO A 124 -2.01 -46.10 19.98
C PRO A 124 -1.75 -47.36 20.81
N ALA A 125 -0.58 -47.98 20.62
CA ALA A 125 -0.16 -49.13 21.38
C ALA A 125 0.06 -48.74 22.85
N GLY A 126 -0.95 -48.96 23.70
CA GLY A 126 -0.74 -49.10 25.14
C GLY A 126 -1.55 -48.20 26.10
N GLU A 127 -2.67 -47.59 25.72
CA GLU A 127 -3.50 -46.81 26.69
C GLU A 127 -4.99 -47.22 26.73
N MET A 128 -5.30 -48.50 26.48
CA MET A 128 -6.64 -49.07 26.63
C MET A 128 -6.67 -50.37 27.46
N ASP A 129 -5.62 -50.66 28.22
CA ASP A 129 -5.64 -51.70 29.25
C ASP A 129 -5.81 -51.02 30.62
N GLU A 130 -7.04 -51.15 31.15
CA GLU A 130 -7.58 -50.90 32.51
C GLU A 130 -6.78 -50.03 33.51
#